data_AF-K7AKS0-F1
#
_entry.id   AF-K7AKS0-F1
#
_cell.length_a   1.000
_cell.length_b   1.000
_cell.length_c   1.000
_cell.angle_alpha   90.00
_cell.angle_beta   90.00
_cell.angle_gamma   90.00
#
_symmetry.space_group_name_H-M   'P 1'
#
loop_
_entity.id
_entity.type
_entity.pdbx_description
1 polymer ?
#
loop_
_entity_poly.entity_id
_entity_poly.type
_entity_poly.pdbx_seq_one_letter_code
_entity_poly.pdbx_strand_id
1 'polypeptide(L)' 'TNFTYKWQPKDQIGSFFYFPSIGMQRTVGGYGLISVVSRLLIPVPFDPPADDLQVIIGDWYTKDHTV' A
#
# COMPACT_ATOMS: atom_id res chain seq x y z
N THR A 1 5.30 23.80 3.99
CA THR A 1 4.33 23.47 5.06
C THR A 1 4.22 21.97 5.16
N ASN A 2 4.31 21.39 6.37
CA ASN A 2 4.21 19.94 6.58
C ASN A 2 2.76 19.55 6.89
N PHE A 3 2.37 18.34 6.51
CA PHE A 3 1.04 17.78 6.78
C PHE A 3 1.17 16.43 7.47
N THR A 4 0.34 16.20 8.49
CA THR A 4 0.28 14.93 9.22
C THR A 4 -1.03 14.22 8.91
N TYR A 5 -0.95 13.07 8.24
CA TYR A 5 -2.11 12.22 7.98
C TYR A 5 -2.61 11.55 9.27
N LYS A 6 -3.93 11.56 9.49
CA LYS A 6 -4.60 10.80 10.55
C LYS A 6 -5.46 9.72 9.90
N TRP A 7 -5.11 8.46 10.11
CA TRP A 7 -5.78 7.32 9.50
C TRP A 7 -5.93 6.17 10.50
N GLN A 8 -6.96 5.34 10.33
CA GLN A 8 -7.21 4.16 11.14
C GLN A 8 -7.74 3.01 10.28
N PRO A 9 -7.03 1.86 10.21
CA PRO A 9 -7.53 0.64 9.59
C PRO A 9 -8.49 -0.04 10.57
N LYS A 10 -9.78 0.29 10.49
CA LYS A 10 -10.79 -0.23 11.42
C LYS A 10 -11.02 -1.73 11.23
N ASP A 11 -11.86 -2.06 10.26
CA ASP A 11 -12.38 -3.38 9.93
C ASP A 11 -11.78 -3.94 8.64
N GLN A 12 -10.77 -3.25 8.10
CA GLN A 12 -9.99 -3.68 6.95
C GLN A 12 -8.86 -4.60 7.39
N ILE A 13 -8.75 -5.78 6.77
CA ILE A 13 -7.64 -6.72 6.93
C ILE A 13 -7.21 -7.10 5.51
N GLY A 14 -5.91 -7.03 5.23
CA GLY A 14 -5.35 -7.39 3.93
C GLY A 14 -4.22 -6.47 3.47
N SER A 15 -3.87 -6.60 2.20
CA SER A 15 -2.79 -5.86 1.54
C SER A 15 -3.36 -4.65 0.79
N PHE A 16 -2.79 -3.48 1.08
CA PHE A 16 -3.14 -2.19 0.49
C PHE A 16 -1.88 -1.49 0.01
N PHE A 17 -2.03 -0.33 -0.63
CA PHE A 17 -0.91 0.51 -1.05
C PHE A 17 -1.28 1.99 -0.94
N TYR A 18 -0.29 2.85 -0.71
CA TYR A 18 -0.44 4.30 -0.74
C TYR A 18 0.32 4.89 -1.93
N PHE A 19 -0.13 6.05 -2.40
CA PHE A 19 0.52 6.85 -3.43
C PHE A 19 0.03 8.30 -3.32
N PRO A 20 0.80 9.31 -3.77
CA PRO A 20 0.31 10.67 -3.86
C PRO A 20 -0.86 10.76 -4.84
N SER A 21 -1.99 11.32 -4.40
CA SER A 21 -3.18 11.53 -5.24
C SER A 21 -3.06 12.74 -6.17
N ILE A 22 -1.84 13.22 -6.42
CA ILE A 22 -1.56 14.42 -7.21
C ILE A 22 -0.60 14.10 -8.35
N GLY A 23 -0.87 14.71 -9.52
CA GLY A 23 -0.04 14.57 -10.72
C GLY A 23 0.24 13.10 -11.09
N MET A 24 1.41 12.86 -11.68
CA MET A 24 1.89 11.53 -12.07
C MET A 24 2.96 10.97 -11.12
N GLN A 25 2.94 11.39 -9.85
CA GLN A 25 3.97 11.02 -8.88
C GLN A 25 3.95 9.52 -8.57
N ARG A 26 2.77 8.89 -8.61
CA ARG A 26 2.64 7.43 -8.54
C ARG A 26 3.46 6.73 -9.64
N THR A 27 3.44 7.27 -10.85
CA THR A 27 4.07 6.69 -12.04
C THR A 27 5.58 6.66 -11.98
N VAL A 28 6.19 7.58 -11.21
CA VAL A 28 7.64 7.67 -11.01
C VAL A 28 8.11 6.98 -9.72
N GLY A 29 7.32 6.04 -9.19
CA GLY A 29 7.67 5.27 -7.99
C GLY A 29 7.20 5.87 -6.66
N GLY A 30 6.36 6.91 -6.70
CA GLY A 30 5.71 7.47 -5.51
C GLY A 30 4.60 6.56 -5.01
N TYR A 31 4.93 5.37 -4.51
CA TYR A 31 3.97 4.48 -3.88
C TYR A 31 4.67 3.53 -2.91
N GLY A 32 3.88 2.89 -2.05
CA GLY A 32 4.37 1.87 -1.12
C GLY A 32 3.25 0.98 -0.63
N LEU A 33 3.60 -0.16 -0.04
CA LEU A 33 2.64 -1.13 0.49
C LEU A 33 2.21 -0.77 1.91
N ILE A 34 1.02 -1.23 2.26
CA ILE A 34 0.46 -1.23 3.60
C ILE A 34 -0.11 -2.62 3.84
N SER A 35 0.44 -3.34 4.82
CA SER A 35 -0.13 -4.60 5.28
C SER A 35 -0.90 -4.37 6.56
N VAL A 36 -2.21 -4.61 6.51
CA VAL A 36 -3.08 -4.57 7.68
C VAL A 36 -3.36 -6.00 8.11
N VAL A 37 -2.62 -6.46 9.11
CA VAL A 37 -2.73 -7.82 9.65
C VAL A 37 -3.94 -7.96 10.58
N SER A 38 -4.48 -9.17 10.66
CA SER A 38 -5.53 -9.49 11.62
C SER A 38 -5.04 -9.31 13.06
N ARG A 39 -5.95 -8.87 13.94
CA ARG A 39 -5.66 -8.78 15.38
C ARG A 39 -5.69 -10.18 16.01
N LEU A 40 -4.98 -10.32 17.12
CA LEU A 40 -5.10 -11.49 17.99
C LEU A 40 -6.59 -11.71 18.32
N LEU A 41 -7.08 -12.96 18.21
CA LEU A 41 -8.47 -13.40 18.45
C LEU A 41 -9.48 -13.18 17.31
N ILE A 42 -9.10 -12.61 16.17
CA ILE A 42 -9.97 -12.63 14.98
C ILE A 42 -9.57 -13.86 14.14
N PRO A 43 -10.41 -14.90 14.07
CA PRO A 43 -10.10 -16.09 13.31
C PRO A 43 -10.10 -15.76 11.81
N VAL A 44 -9.05 -16.22 11.13
CA VAL A 44 -8.91 -16.13 9.68
C VAL A 44 -9.27 -17.50 9.11
N PRO A 45 -9.97 -17.61 7.95
CA PRO A 45 -10.53 -18.88 7.48
C PRO A 45 -9.49 -19.84 6.87
N PHE A 46 -8.21 -19.63 7.15
CA PHE A 46 -7.08 -20.38 6.61
C PHE A 46 -5.94 -20.46 7.65
N ASP A 47 -5.10 -21.48 7.51
CA ASP A 47 -3.96 -21.71 8.38
C ASP A 47 -2.89 -20.61 8.20
N PRO A 48 -2.06 -20.36 9.23
CA PRO A 48 -0.94 -19.43 9.12
C PRO A 48 -0.01 -19.82 7.97
N PRO A 49 0.34 -18.89 7.07
CA PRO A 49 1.28 -19.17 6.00
C PRO A 49 2.69 -19.39 6.55
N ALA A 50 3.52 -20.12 5.81
CA ALA A 50 4.92 -20.33 6.19
C ALA A 50 5.75 -19.03 6.12
N ASP A 51 5.38 -18.11 5.23
CA ASP A 51 6.01 -16.80 5.05
C ASP A 51 5.02 -15.77 4.46
N ASP A 52 5.30 -14.48 4.64
CA ASP A 52 4.49 -13.37 4.13
C ASP A 52 5.32 -12.46 3.21
N LEU A 53 5.04 -12.54 1.91
CA LEU A 53 5.77 -11.82 0.86
C LEU A 53 4.89 -10.76 0.23
N GLN A 54 5.36 -9.52 0.23
CA GLN A 54 4.65 -8.42 -0.41
C GLN A 54 5.25 -8.13 -1.78
N VAL A 55 4.40 -8.10 -2.82
CA VAL A 55 4.80 -7.86 -4.20
C VAL A 55 4.08 -6.62 -4.73
N ILE A 56 4.84 -5.65 -5.23
CA ILE A 56 4.30 -4.52 -6.00
C ILE A 56 4.68 -4.68 -7.46
N ILE A 57 3.71 -4.49 -8.33
CA ILE A 57 3.91 -4.39 -9.77
C ILE A 57 3.61 -2.94 -10.17
N GLY A 58 4.53 -2.35 -10.93
CA GLY A 58 4.40 -1.00 -11.45
C GLY A 58 4.99 -0.90 -12.85
N ASP A 59 4.49 0.07 -13.61
CA ASP A 59 4.99 0.36 -14.94
C ASP A 59 6.23 1.27 -14.87
N TRP A 60 7.16 1.06 -15.80
CA TRP A 60 8.36 1.89 -15.93
C TRP A 60 8.31 2.71 -17.22
N TYR A 61 8.47 4.03 -17.08
CA TYR A 61 8.40 4.97 -18.19
C TYR A 61 9.78 5.54 -18.49
N THR A 62 10.11 5.66 -19.78
CA THR A 62 11.41 6.20 -20.24
C THR A 62 11.37 7.68 -20.56
N LYS A 63 10.21 8.32 -20.46
CA LYS A 63 10.00 9.74 -20.77
C LYS A 63 9.41 10.46 -19.57
N ASP A 64 9.84 11.70 -19.38
CA ASP A 64 9.30 12.57 -18.35
C ASP A 64 7.94 13.16 -18.73
N HIS A 65 7.16 13.49 -17.72
CA HIS A 65 5.91 14.21 -17.87
C HIS A 65 6.18 15.70 -18.01
N THR A 66 6.02 16.23 -19.22
CA THR A 66 6.06 17.66 -19.52
C THR A 66 4.63 18.19 -19.56
N VAL A 67 4.24 19.00 -18.57
CA VAL A 67 2.97 19.76 -18.60
C VAL A 67 3.17 21.04 -19.37
#